data_AF-A0A841E2K2-F1
#
_entry.id   AF-A0A841E2K2-F1
#
_cell.length_a   1.000
_cell.length_b   1.000
_cell.length_c   1.000
_cell.angle_alpha   90.00
_cell.angle_beta   90.00
_cell.angle_gamma   90.00
#
_symmetry.space_group_name_H-M   'P 1'
#
loop_
_entity.id
_entity.type
_entity.pdbx_description
1 polymer ?
#
loop_
_entity_poly.entity_id
_entity_poly.type
_entity_poly.pdbx_seq_one_letter_code
_entity_poly.pdbx_strand_id
1 'polypeptide(L)' 'MKFVLDVEMGEDAFGGDAARESGRILRYWGGNLHYHDFKPGDGSDCYYDSAYTDVGGWRIVES' A
#
# COMPACT_ATOMS: atom_id res chain seq x y z
N MET A 1 -3.20 17.26 -6.53
CA MET A 1 -2.99 15.82 -6.82
C MET A 1 -2.04 15.23 -5.79
N LYS A 2 -2.45 14.17 -5.09
CA LYS A 2 -1.73 13.56 -3.96
C LYS A 2 -1.77 12.04 -4.09
N PHE A 3 -0.63 11.38 -3.93
CA PHE A 3 -0.56 9.92 -3.76
C PHE A 3 -0.74 9.59 -2.28
N VAL A 4 -1.66 8.68 -1.96
CA VAL A 4 -1.91 8.18 -0.61
C VAL A 4 -1.69 6.68 -0.62
N LEU A 5 -0.79 6.22 0.25
CA LEU A 5 -0.60 4.82 0.61
C LEU A 5 -1.17 4.65 2.02
N ASP A 6 -2.21 3.84 2.14
CA ASP A 6 -2.90 3.58 3.41
C ASP A 6 -2.73 2.09 3.76
N VAL A 7 -2.08 1.81 4.88
CA VAL A 7 -1.71 0.45 5.28
C VAL A 7 -2.22 0.21 6.70
N GLU A 8 -3.12 -0.75 6.84
CA GLU A 8 -3.57 -1.25 8.14
C GLU A 8 -2.50 -2.19 8.69
N MET A 9 -1.94 -1.83 9.85
CA MET A 9 -0.82 -2.58 10.46
C MET A 9 -1.28 -3.56 11.53
N GLY A 10 -2.59 -3.58 11.83
CA GLY A 10 -3.15 -4.37 12.92
C GLY A 10 -2.75 -3.83 14.30
N GLU A 11 -3.23 -4.50 15.35
CA GLU A 11 -3.07 -4.04 16.75
C GLU A 11 -1.62 -4.07 17.23
N ASP A 12 -0.78 -4.96 16.68
CA ASP A 12 0.60 -5.19 17.12
C ASP A 12 1.65 -4.79 16.08
N ALA A 13 1.24 -4.04 15.05
CA ALA A 13 2.12 -3.52 14.00
C ALA A 13 2.92 -4.63 13.30
N PHE A 14 2.22 -5.64 12.77
CA PHE A 14 2.78 -6.85 12.18
C PHE A 14 3.66 -7.65 13.16
N GLY A 15 3.18 -7.90 14.38
CA GLY A 15 3.95 -8.64 15.39
C GLY A 15 5.23 -7.93 15.83
N GLY A 16 5.24 -6.59 15.79
CA GLY A 16 6.40 -5.76 16.10
C GLY A 16 7.38 -5.55 14.95
N ASP A 17 7.04 -5.98 13.72
CA ASP A 17 7.93 -5.95 12.55
C ASP A 17 7.50 -4.95 11.45
N ALA A 18 6.81 -3.90 11.89
CA ALA A 18 6.35 -2.75 11.12
C ALA A 18 7.27 -2.33 9.97
N ALA A 19 8.55 -2.07 10.27
CA ALA A 19 9.49 -1.51 9.30
C ALA A 19 9.81 -2.51 8.17
N ARG A 20 9.99 -3.79 8.49
CA ARG A 20 10.30 -4.82 7.49
C ARG A 20 9.11 -5.05 6.57
N GLU A 21 7.91 -5.19 7.14
CA GLU A 21 6.70 -5.44 6.35
C GLU A 21 6.32 -4.23 5.49
N SER A 22 6.41 -3.01 6.04
CA SER A 22 6.18 -1.78 5.27
C SER A 22 7.16 -1.64 4.10
N GLY A 23 8.45 -1.93 4.33
CA GLY A 23 9.46 -1.91 3.27
C GLY A 23 9.17 -2.92 2.15
N ARG A 24 8.63 -4.09 2.51
CA ARG A 24 8.23 -5.12 1.55
C ARG A 24 7.03 -4.68 0.71
N ILE A 25 5.99 -4.11 1.34
CA ILE A 25 4.81 -3.54 0.66
C ILE A 25 5.26 -2.46 -0.34
N LEU A 26 6.12 -1.52 0.09
CA LEU A 26 6.68 -0.47 -0.77
C LEU A 26 7.46 -1.03 -1.95
N ARG A 27 8.28 -2.07 -1.75
CA ARG A 27 9.07 -2.68 -2.83
C ARG A 27 8.20 -3.36 -3.88
N TYR A 28 7.18 -4.11 -3.45
CA TYR A 28 6.29 -4.81 -4.39
C TYR A 28 5.47 -3.83 -5.22
N TRP A 29 4.94 -2.77 -4.61
CA TRP A 29 4.05 -1.85 -5.32
C TRP A 29 4.75 -0.71 -6.00
N GLY A 30 5.79 -0.14 -5.39
CA GLY A 30 6.58 0.93 -6.02
C GLY A 30 7.08 0.52 -7.41
N GLY A 31 7.41 -0.77 -7.58
CA GLY A 31 7.82 -1.34 -8.86
C GLY A 31 6.67 -1.63 -9.84
N ASN A 32 5.40 -1.56 -9.45
CA ASN A 32 4.25 -1.79 -10.33
C ASN A 32 3.54 -0.49 -10.74
N LEU A 33 3.82 0.63 -10.06
CA LEU A 33 3.13 1.91 -10.29
C LEU A 33 3.23 2.40 -11.74
N HIS A 34 4.29 2.03 -12.47
CA HIS A 34 4.47 2.43 -13.87
C HIS A 34 3.48 1.77 -14.85
N TYR A 35 2.69 0.79 -14.40
CA TYR A 35 1.60 0.22 -15.19
C TYR A 35 0.27 0.98 -15.06
N HIS A 36 0.21 2.01 -14.21
CA HIS A 36 -1.01 2.79 -13.97
C HIS A 36 -0.89 4.20 -14.57
N ASP A 37 -2.01 4.74 -15.06
CA ASP A 37 -2.10 6.07 -15.66
C ASP A 37 -1.85 7.22 -14.67
N PHE A 38 -1.97 6.94 -13.37
CA PHE A 38 -1.64 7.84 -12.26
C PHE A 38 -2.50 9.13 -12.22
N LYS A 39 -3.79 8.98 -12.53
CA LYS A 39 -4.80 10.07 -12.53
C LYS A 39 -5.62 10.04 -11.25
N PRO A 40 -6.18 11.18 -10.80
CA PRO A 40 -7.15 11.19 -9.70
C PRO A 40 -8.27 10.18 -9.92
N GLY A 41 -8.54 9.34 -8.91
CA GLY A 41 -9.46 8.21 -9.00
C GLY A 41 -8.79 6.86 -9.25
N ASP A 42 -7.54 6.84 -9.72
CA ASP A 42 -6.76 5.60 -9.82
C ASP A 42 -6.34 5.11 -8.44
N GLY A 43 -6.35 3.80 -8.26
CA GLY A 43 -5.96 3.16 -7.01
C GLY A 43 -6.04 1.64 -7.07
N SER A 44 -5.67 1.01 -5.96
CA SER A 44 -5.84 -0.42 -5.71
C SER A 44 -6.24 -0.59 -4.26
N ASP A 45 -7.34 -1.30 -4.03
CA ASP A 45 -7.93 -1.50 -2.69
C ASP A 45 -7.39 -2.73 -1.94
N CYS A 46 -6.46 -3.50 -2.53
CA CYS A 46 -5.90 -4.69 -1.87
C CYS A 46 -4.37 -4.67 -1.81
N TYR A 47 -3.85 -4.71 -0.60
CA TYR A 47 -2.49 -5.04 -0.25
C TYR A 47 -2.48 -6.36 0.47
N TYR A 48 -1.47 -7.19 0.25
CA TYR A 48 -1.35 -8.45 0.97
C TYR A 48 -0.11 -8.44 1.85
N ASP A 49 -0.26 -8.79 3.13
CA ASP A 49 0.87 -9.10 4.00
C ASP A 49 1.52 -10.46 3.63
N SER A 50 2.44 -10.94 4.46
CA SER A 50 3.17 -12.19 4.19
C SER A 50 2.29 -13.43 4.41
N ALA A 51 1.16 -13.25 5.09
CA ALA A 51 0.14 -14.24 5.33
C ALA A 51 -1.03 -14.15 4.33
N TYR A 52 -0.94 -13.30 3.29
CA TYR A 52 -2.01 -13.02 2.33
C TYR A 52 -3.26 -12.37 2.95
N THR A 53 -3.09 -11.64 4.06
CA THR A 53 -4.13 -10.81 4.65
C THR A 53 -4.25 -9.50 3.90
N ASP A 54 -5.47 -9.02 3.65
CA ASP A 54 -5.68 -7.67 3.10
C ASP A 54 -5.24 -6.61 4.12
N VAL A 55 -4.34 -5.72 3.72
CA VAL A 55 -3.76 -4.67 4.56
C VAL A 55 -3.93 -3.26 4.00
N GLY A 56 -4.80 -3.06 3.00
CA GLY A 56 -5.21 -1.72 2.55
C GLY A 56 -4.92 -1.41 1.08
N GLY A 57 -4.73 -0.13 0.75
CA GLY A 57 -4.64 0.31 -0.64
C GLY A 57 -3.94 1.64 -0.90
N TRP A 58 -3.70 1.94 -2.19
CA TRP A 58 -3.22 3.25 -2.63
C TRP A 58 -4.27 3.91 -3.50
N ARG A 59 -4.25 5.24 -3.51
CA ARG A 59 -5.11 6.07 -4.34
C ARG A 59 -4.44 7.39 -4.73
N ILE A 60 -4.77 7.88 -5.91
CA ILE A 60 -4.51 9.26 -6.32
C ILE A 60 -5.76 10.08 -6.01
N VAL A 61 -5.59 11.12 -5.20
CA VAL A 61 -6.68 12.04 -4.84
C VAL A 61 -6.41 13.44 -5.39
N GLU A 62 -7.49 14.18 -5.63
CA GLU A 62 -7.40 15.63 -5.82
C GLU A 62 -6.91 16.30 -4.53
N SER A 63 -6.22 17.42 -4.66
CA SER A 63 -5.63 18.16 -3.52
C SER A 63 -6.60 19.21 -3.00
#